data_AF-A0A6L3A343-F1
#
_entry.id   AF-A0A6L3A343-F1
#
_cell.length_a   1.000
_cell.length_b   1.000
_cell.length_c   1.000
_cell.angle_alpha   90.00
_cell.angle_beta   90.00
_cell.angle_gamma   90.00
#
_symmetry.space_group_name_H-M   'P 1'
#
loop_
_entity.id
_entity.type
_entity.pdbx_description
1 polymer ?
#
loop_
_entity_poly.entity_id
_entity_poly.type
_entity_poly.pdbx_seq_one_letter_code
_entity_poly.pdbx_strand_id
1 'polypeptide(L)'
;MEERTTTSPAPDLESLPADELIKLAQSLGLRPDGRSERAALVRLVRERHHLIDDLDRDALLDVVKWMRIPVRPSESKAVLVAHVVASPKVRFEGLSDRGLDAVARLRGVEPRTGEPRASLEARVKRGEGFWNRVRRKRREWAASVVERLIEGERGSEEYRFLPEEEERRGLRERIENVGVVGGIARTLRGAADDYVAEKLDEIERRIDRKLEEIDRRLCEWRDREVSNRLRIVRLTLIGTVIVAALSLGYEYVKRRVASEALTQANRGATVEIRPVDDGAAGARGAAGRE
;
A
#
# COMPACT_ATOMS: atom_id res chain seq x y z
N MET A 1 -23.42 21.90 32.21
CA MET A 1 -23.56 21.75 30.74
C MET A 1 -22.37 20.90 30.32
N GLU A 2 -22.53 19.59 30.39
CA GLU A 2 -21.45 18.63 30.15
C GLU A 2 -21.37 18.38 28.64
N GLU A 3 -20.31 18.87 28.00
CA GLU A 3 -19.97 18.51 26.63
C GLU A 3 -19.71 17.00 26.58
N ARG A 4 -20.67 16.24 26.06
CA ARG A 4 -20.46 14.83 25.68
C ARG A 4 -19.51 14.83 24.48
N THR A 5 -18.21 14.78 24.75
CA THR A 5 -17.23 14.36 23.76
C THR A 5 -17.59 12.94 23.34
N THR A 6 -18.18 12.80 22.16
CA THR A 6 -18.35 11.50 21.50
C THR A 6 -16.97 11.03 21.07
N THR A 7 -16.19 10.52 22.04
CA THR A 7 -14.94 9.82 21.76
C THR A 7 -15.32 8.58 20.98
N SER A 8 -15.17 8.65 19.66
CA SER A 8 -15.28 7.48 18.79
C SER A 8 -14.40 6.38 19.40
N PRO A 9 -14.95 5.17 19.66
CA PRO A 9 -14.18 4.12 20.30
C PRO A 9 -12.91 3.89 19.50
N ALA A 10 -11.76 4.03 20.16
CA ALA A 10 -10.47 3.83 19.51
C ALA A 10 -10.49 2.43 18.85
N PRO A 11 -10.15 2.32 17.56
CA PRO A 11 -10.17 1.05 16.87
C PRO A 11 -9.30 0.06 17.64
N ASP A 12 -9.83 -1.14 17.88
CA ASP A 12 -9.12 -2.16 18.63
C ASP A 12 -7.87 -2.59 17.87
N LEU A 13 -6.71 -2.10 18.32
CA LEU A 13 -5.40 -2.34 17.71
C LEU A 13 -5.06 -3.84 17.64
N GLU A 14 -5.64 -4.66 18.52
CA GLU A 14 -5.39 -6.10 18.57
C GLU A 14 -6.15 -6.87 17.48
N SER A 15 -7.16 -6.25 16.87
CA SER A 15 -7.90 -6.82 15.74
C SER A 15 -7.28 -6.46 14.38
N LEU A 16 -6.48 -5.38 14.32
CA LEU A 16 -5.93 -4.88 13.06
C LEU A 16 -4.93 -5.87 12.44
N PRO A 17 -5.02 -6.14 11.13
CA PRO A 17 -4.00 -6.87 10.37
C PRO A 17 -2.60 -6.25 10.54
N ALA A 18 -1.56 -7.08 10.44
CA ALA A 18 -0.18 -6.64 10.69
C ALA A 18 0.29 -5.55 9.71
N ASP A 19 -0.17 -5.60 8.45
CA ASP A 19 0.10 -4.59 7.43
C ASP A 19 -0.58 -3.25 7.74
N GLU A 20 -1.82 -3.26 8.24
CA GLU A 20 -2.52 -2.06 8.70
C GLU A 20 -1.85 -1.46 9.95
N LEU A 21 -1.39 -2.30 10.89
CA LEU A 21 -0.59 -1.84 12.03
C LEU A 21 0.72 -1.19 11.59
N ILE A 22 1.38 -1.72 10.56
CA ILE A 22 2.59 -1.13 9.99
C ILE A 22 2.26 0.23 9.35
N LYS A 23 1.17 0.34 8.57
CA LYS A 23 0.73 1.61 7.96
C LYS A 23 0.41 2.64 9.04
N LEU A 24 -0.30 2.25 10.10
CA LEU A 24 -0.62 3.10 11.24
C LEU A 24 0.64 3.55 11.99
N ALA A 25 1.56 2.63 12.29
CA ALA A 25 2.83 2.97 12.91
C ALA A 25 3.61 3.98 12.06
N GLN A 26 3.64 3.78 10.74
CA GLN A 26 4.32 4.69 9.80
C GLN A 26 3.66 6.08 9.72
N SER A 27 2.32 6.17 9.80
CA SER A 27 1.61 7.46 9.81
C SER A 27 1.92 8.27 11.08
N LEU A 28 2.16 7.59 12.20
CA LEU A 28 2.61 8.16 13.48
C LEU A 28 4.12 8.46 13.53
N GLY A 29 4.85 8.16 12.44
CA GLY A 29 6.28 8.39 12.30
C GLY A 29 7.17 7.28 12.86
N LEU A 30 6.61 6.15 13.27
CA LEU A 30 7.39 5.01 13.74
C LEU A 30 8.00 4.23 12.56
N ARG A 31 9.07 3.49 12.85
CA ARG A 31 9.63 2.49 11.94
C ARG A 31 9.57 1.11 12.56
N PRO A 32 8.47 0.39 12.35
CA PRO A 32 8.51 -1.03 12.60
C PRO A 32 9.55 -1.68 11.67
N ASP A 33 10.34 -2.61 12.22
CA ASP A 33 11.08 -3.53 11.36
C ASP A 33 10.05 -4.40 10.64
N GLY A 34 10.29 -4.77 9.38
CA GLY A 34 9.38 -5.67 8.66
C GLY A 34 9.25 -7.05 9.32
N ARG A 35 10.16 -7.35 10.25
CA ARG A 35 10.20 -8.56 11.08
C ARG A 35 9.68 -8.35 12.50
N SER A 36 9.22 -7.14 12.86
CA SER A 36 8.70 -6.88 14.20
C SER A 36 7.47 -7.74 14.46
N GLU A 37 7.47 -8.43 15.59
CA GLU A 37 6.31 -9.19 16.06
C GLU A 37 5.10 -8.27 16.25
N ARG A 38 3.90 -8.76 15.95
CA ARG A 38 2.65 -8.00 16.05
C ARG A 38 2.45 -7.36 17.42
N ALA A 39 2.76 -8.09 18.51
CA ALA A 39 2.67 -7.57 19.87
C ALA A 39 3.60 -6.37 20.11
N ALA A 40 4.81 -6.40 19.54
CA ALA A 40 5.75 -5.28 19.62
C ALA A 40 5.24 -4.06 18.84
N LEU A 41 4.61 -4.27 17.68
CA LEU A 41 3.95 -3.21 16.90
C LEU A 41 2.84 -2.52 17.68
N VAL A 42 1.93 -3.31 18.27
CA VAL A 42 0.82 -2.78 19.08
C VAL A 42 1.35 -1.97 20.27
N ARG A 43 2.38 -2.48 20.96
CA ARG A 43 3.01 -1.75 22.08
C ARG A 43 3.60 -0.41 21.62
N LEU A 44 4.34 -0.39 20.52
CA LEU A 44 4.94 0.82 19.96
C LEU A 44 3.88 1.85 19.54
N VAL A 45 2.79 1.40 18.92
CA VAL A 45 1.68 2.27 18.53
C VAL A 45 0.98 2.85 19.77
N ARG A 46 0.71 2.03 20.79
CA ARG A 46 0.11 2.51 22.06
C ARG A 46 1.00 3.52 22.76
N GLU A 47 2.29 3.22 22.90
CA GLU A 47 3.28 4.14 23.50
C GLU A 47 3.32 5.47 22.74
N ARG A 48 3.23 5.42 21.41
CA ARG A 48 3.19 6.61 20.58
C ARG A 48 1.88 7.39 20.71
N HIS A 49 0.74 6.73 20.82
CA HIS A 49 -0.54 7.41 21.10
C HIS A 49 -0.51 8.12 22.46
N HIS A 50 -0.03 7.45 23.51
CA HIS A 50 0.14 8.09 24.82
C HIS A 50 1.02 9.34 24.74
N LEU A 51 2.16 9.26 24.04
CA LEU A 51 2.99 10.43 23.81
C LEU A 51 2.22 11.56 23.11
N ILE A 52 1.42 11.25 22.08
CA ILE A 52 0.63 12.24 21.33
C ILE A 52 -0.44 12.88 22.22
N ASP A 53 -1.08 12.08 23.08
CA ASP A 53 -2.09 12.56 24.02
C ASP A 53 -1.48 13.52 25.05
N ASP A 54 -0.25 13.25 25.49
CA ASP A 54 0.52 14.10 26.43
C ASP A 54 1.04 15.41 25.80
N LEU A 55 1.10 15.52 24.47
CA LEU A 55 1.58 16.74 23.81
C LEU A 55 0.54 17.86 23.88
N ASP A 56 0.99 19.08 24.13
CA ASP A 56 0.15 20.27 24.03
C ASP A 56 -0.30 20.49 22.57
N ARG A 57 -1.62 20.63 22.40
CA ARG A 57 -2.23 20.86 21.10
C ARG A 57 -1.82 22.20 20.48
N ASP A 58 -1.67 23.24 21.29
CA ASP A 58 -1.29 24.57 20.80
C ASP A 58 0.17 24.58 20.36
N ALA A 59 1.03 23.84 21.06
CA ALA A 59 2.40 23.60 20.63
C ALA A 59 2.45 22.89 19.26
N LEU A 60 1.60 21.88 19.03
CA LEU A 60 1.50 21.21 17.72
C LEU A 60 1.01 22.18 16.64
N LEU A 61 0.01 23.01 16.92
CA LEU A 61 -0.49 24.02 15.97
C LEU A 61 0.57 25.07 15.62
N ASP A 62 1.37 25.51 16.59
CA ASP A 62 2.50 26.40 16.34
C ASP A 62 3.49 25.78 15.34
N VAL A 63 3.84 24.51 15.52
CA VAL A 63 4.73 23.80 14.60
C VAL A 63 4.11 23.74 13.21
N VAL A 64 2.82 23.44 13.11
CA VAL A 64 2.13 23.34 11.81
C VAL A 64 2.02 24.69 11.10
N LYS A 65 1.69 25.77 11.84
CA LYS A 65 1.70 27.15 11.33
C LYS A 65 3.10 27.56 10.87
N TRP A 66 4.11 27.26 11.67
CA TRP A 66 5.51 27.52 11.34
C TRP A 66 5.94 26.79 10.05
N MET A 67 5.50 25.55 9.84
CA MET A 67 5.73 24.80 8.60
C MET A 67 4.91 25.29 7.40
N ARG A 68 3.96 26.23 7.61
CA ARG A 68 3.03 26.73 6.59
C ARG A 68 2.18 25.61 5.95
N ILE A 69 1.79 24.62 6.73
CA ILE A 69 0.89 23.54 6.27
C ILE A 69 -0.55 23.96 6.61
N PRO A 70 -1.47 23.97 5.63
CA PRO A 70 -2.86 24.31 5.90
C PRO A 70 -3.52 23.18 6.70
N VAL A 71 -3.99 23.51 7.90
CA VAL A 71 -4.76 22.59 8.76
C VAL A 71 -5.94 23.34 9.36
N ARG A 72 -7.03 22.62 9.63
CA ARG A 72 -8.16 23.19 10.34
C ARG A 72 -7.80 23.34 11.82
N PRO A 73 -8.17 24.45 12.49
CA PRO A 73 -7.94 24.61 13.92
C PRO A 73 -8.69 23.61 14.80
N SER A 74 -9.58 22.79 14.23
CA SER A 74 -10.32 21.69 14.88
C SER A 74 -9.71 20.31 14.64
N GLU A 75 -8.60 20.20 13.88
CA GLU A 75 -7.96 18.90 13.63
C GLU A 75 -7.49 18.21 14.90
N SER A 76 -7.52 16.88 14.89
CA SER A 76 -7.05 16.07 16.03
C SER A 76 -5.53 16.15 16.19
N LYS A 77 -5.01 15.93 17.42
CA LYS A 77 -3.56 15.90 17.68
C LYS A 77 -2.83 14.90 16.76
N ALA A 78 -3.44 13.74 16.50
CA ALA A 78 -2.88 12.72 15.62
C ALA A 78 -2.66 13.23 14.18
N VAL A 79 -3.61 13.98 13.63
CA VAL A 79 -3.50 14.59 12.30
C VAL A 79 -2.39 15.65 12.28
N LEU A 80 -2.33 16.52 13.29
CA LEU A 80 -1.26 17.52 13.42
C LEU A 80 0.12 16.85 13.48
N VAL A 81 0.26 15.78 14.27
CA VAL A 81 1.50 15.01 14.38
C VAL A 81 1.89 14.36 13.06
N ALA A 82 0.93 13.81 12.30
CA ALA A 82 1.20 13.24 10.99
C ALA A 82 1.81 14.27 10.04
N HIS A 83 1.33 15.53 10.06
CA HIS A 83 1.91 16.63 9.29
C HIS A 83 3.34 16.98 9.76
N VAL A 84 3.57 17.07 11.08
CA VAL A 84 4.90 17.35 11.67
C VAL A 84 5.91 16.28 11.29
N VAL A 85 5.53 15.01 11.38
CA VAL A 85 6.37 13.86 11.00
C VAL A 85 6.68 13.88 9.50
N ALA A 86 5.71 14.26 8.65
CA ALA A 86 5.85 14.29 7.21
C ALA A 86 6.79 15.40 6.68
N SER A 87 7.17 16.40 7.48
CA SER A 87 7.92 17.59 7.04
C SER A 87 9.44 17.36 6.82
N PRO A 88 10.00 17.60 5.59
CA PRO A 88 11.36 17.26 5.11
C PRO A 88 12.55 17.72 5.93
N LYS A 89 12.49 18.94 6.44
CA LYS A 89 13.64 19.67 6.99
C LYS A 89 13.14 20.46 8.18
N VAL A 90 13.72 20.22 9.35
CA VAL A 90 13.41 21.04 10.52
C VAL A 90 14.43 22.16 10.58
N ARG A 91 14.06 23.29 9.99
CA ARG A 91 14.63 24.58 10.40
C ARG A 91 14.04 24.89 11.78
N PHE A 92 14.77 25.57 12.66
CA PHE A 92 14.23 25.92 13.98
C PHE A 92 14.06 27.43 14.13
N GLU A 93 14.50 28.20 13.14
CA GLU A 93 14.37 29.65 13.14
C GLU A 93 12.88 30.04 13.17
N GLY A 94 12.48 30.78 14.21
CA GLY A 94 11.11 31.26 14.39
C GLY A 94 10.12 30.24 14.98
N LEU A 95 10.55 29.03 15.35
CA LEU A 95 9.69 28.08 16.05
C LEU A 95 9.59 28.45 17.55
N SER A 96 8.40 28.40 18.16
CA SER A 96 8.26 28.64 19.60
C SER A 96 8.99 27.57 20.43
N ASP A 97 9.41 27.89 21.65
CA ASP A 97 10.10 26.91 22.53
C ASP A 97 9.22 25.69 22.83
N ARG A 98 7.92 25.91 23.08
CA ARG A 98 6.93 24.82 23.22
C ARG A 98 6.82 23.94 21.98
N GLY A 99 6.88 24.54 20.79
CA GLY A 99 6.86 23.81 19.52
C GLY A 99 8.15 22.99 19.32
N LEU A 100 9.29 23.54 19.72
CA LEU A 100 10.56 22.82 19.70
C LEU A 100 10.54 21.61 20.63
N ASP A 101 9.99 21.75 21.85
CA ASP A 101 9.82 20.64 22.79
C ASP A 101 8.91 19.54 22.22
N ALA A 102 7.79 19.91 21.62
CA ALA A 102 6.88 18.96 20.98
C ALA A 102 7.57 18.21 19.84
N VAL A 103 8.31 18.91 18.98
CA VAL A 103 9.10 18.28 17.90
C VAL A 103 10.18 17.36 18.48
N ALA A 104 10.89 17.79 19.53
CA ALA A 104 11.93 16.99 20.17
C ALA A 104 11.36 15.66 20.69
N ARG A 105 10.26 15.71 21.45
CA ARG A 105 9.55 14.52 21.95
C ARG A 105 9.08 13.61 20.81
N LEU A 106 8.47 14.16 19.76
CA LEU A 106 8.07 13.39 18.58
C LEU A 106 9.26 12.73 17.87
N ARG A 107 10.46 13.31 17.97
CA ARG A 107 11.69 12.75 17.40
C ARG A 107 12.40 11.76 18.34
N GLY A 108 11.85 11.51 19.54
CA GLY A 108 12.43 10.64 20.56
C GLY A 108 13.54 11.30 21.38
N VAL A 109 13.57 12.63 21.46
CA VAL A 109 14.53 13.40 22.23
C VAL A 109 13.81 14.03 23.41
N GLU A 110 14.08 13.56 24.62
CA GLU A 110 13.44 14.11 25.83
C GLU A 110 14.05 15.49 26.17
N PRO A 111 13.26 16.58 26.15
CA PRO A 111 13.74 17.90 26.54
C PRO A 111 14.01 17.94 28.05
N ARG A 112 15.11 18.56 28.47
CA ARG A 112 15.38 18.76 29.91
C ARG A 112 14.81 20.11 30.33
N THR A 113 14.21 20.17 31.52
CA THR A 113 13.70 21.42 32.08
C THR A 113 14.82 22.46 32.20
N GLY A 114 14.64 23.62 31.58
CA GLY A 114 15.64 24.71 31.57
C GLY A 114 16.83 24.50 30.62
N GLU A 115 16.75 23.50 29.72
CA GLU A 115 17.78 23.33 28.69
C GLU A 115 17.81 24.55 27.75
N PRO A 116 19.00 25.14 27.48
CA PRO A 116 19.10 26.20 26.49
C PRO A 116 18.63 25.72 25.11
N ARG A 117 17.81 26.52 24.44
CA ARG A 117 17.24 26.22 23.12
C ARG A 117 18.27 25.65 22.13
N ALA A 118 19.44 26.27 22.04
CA ALA A 118 20.52 25.85 21.14
C ALA A 118 21.03 24.41 21.42
N SER A 119 21.04 23.99 22.69
CA SER A 119 21.40 22.62 23.07
C SER A 119 20.35 21.62 22.60
N LEU A 120 19.07 21.94 22.81
CA LEU A 120 17.96 21.08 22.37
C LEU A 120 17.94 20.96 20.84
N GLU A 121 18.10 22.07 20.11
CA GLU A 121 18.22 22.06 18.65
C GLU A 121 19.38 21.16 18.19
N ALA A 122 20.56 21.25 18.81
CA ALA A 122 21.71 20.42 18.47
C ALA A 122 21.45 18.92 18.74
N ARG A 123 20.70 18.57 19.78
CA ARG A 123 20.29 17.18 20.07
C ARG A 123 19.29 16.67 19.04
N VAL A 124 18.29 17.48 18.68
CA VAL A 124 17.29 17.11 17.65
C VAL A 124 17.97 16.95 16.29
N LYS A 125 18.87 17.87 15.90
CA LYS A 125 19.67 17.78 14.66
C LYS A 125 20.51 16.51 14.60
N ARG A 126 21.15 16.12 15.71
CA ARG A 126 21.90 14.84 15.78
C ARG A 126 20.98 13.63 15.57
N GLY A 127 19.74 13.69 16.06
CA GLY A 127 18.72 12.67 15.81
C GLY A 127 18.20 12.63 14.35
N GLU A 128 18.34 13.70 13.57
CA GLU A 128 17.82 13.74 12.19
C GLU A 128 18.49 12.76 11.24
N GLY A 129 19.75 12.40 11.46
CA GLY A 129 20.43 11.39 10.64
C GLY A 129 19.70 10.04 10.65
N PHE A 130 19.06 9.71 11.77
CA PHE A 130 18.15 8.58 11.85
C PHE A 130 16.90 8.87 11.01
N TRP A 131 16.25 10.02 11.17
CA TRP A 131 15.01 10.37 10.48
C TRP A 131 15.11 10.47 8.95
N ASN A 132 16.22 10.97 8.43
CA ASN A 132 16.47 11.05 6.99
C ASN A 132 16.52 9.67 6.34
N ARG A 133 16.97 8.63 7.06
CA ARG A 133 16.84 7.24 6.62
C ARG A 133 15.38 6.78 6.53
N VAL A 134 14.42 7.36 7.29
CA VAL A 134 12.97 7.00 7.22
C VAL A 134 12.47 7.43 5.87
N ARG A 135 12.78 8.68 5.54
CA ARG A 135 12.22 9.32 4.37
C ARG A 135 12.68 8.66 3.10
N ARG A 136 13.91 8.13 3.08
CA ARG A 136 14.43 7.42 1.92
C ARG A 136 13.59 6.18 1.61
N LYS A 137 13.37 5.32 2.61
CA LYS A 137 12.47 4.15 2.46
C LYS A 137 11.03 4.56 2.17
N ARG A 138 10.48 5.57 2.86
CA ARG A 138 9.11 6.03 2.59
C ARG A 138 8.94 6.56 1.17
N ARG A 139 9.94 7.25 0.60
CA ARG A 139 9.88 7.74 -0.79
C ARG A 139 9.90 6.61 -1.81
N GLU A 140 10.69 5.56 -1.57
CA GLU A 140 10.70 4.36 -2.42
C GLU A 140 9.31 3.69 -2.44
N TRP A 141 8.62 3.65 -1.29
CA TRP A 141 7.29 3.03 -1.17
C TRP A 141 6.17 3.93 -1.69
N ALA A 142 6.21 5.23 -1.35
CA ALA A 142 5.26 6.20 -1.86
C ALA A 142 5.38 6.32 -3.38
N ALA A 143 6.58 6.24 -3.97
CA ALA A 143 6.73 6.16 -5.41
C ALA A 143 5.99 4.95 -5.99
N SER A 144 6.06 3.77 -5.37
CA SER A 144 5.34 2.57 -5.85
C SER A 144 3.81 2.66 -5.73
N VAL A 145 3.29 3.41 -4.76
CA VAL A 145 1.84 3.61 -4.58
C VAL A 145 1.33 4.75 -5.46
N VAL A 146 2.12 5.82 -5.57
CA VAL A 146 1.83 6.99 -6.39
C VAL A 146 1.96 6.64 -7.88
N GLU A 147 2.90 5.80 -8.29
CA GLU A 147 3.00 5.28 -9.65
C GLU A 147 1.77 4.45 -10.04
N ARG A 148 1.09 3.82 -9.06
CA ARG A 148 -0.21 3.15 -9.29
C ARG A 148 -1.42 4.09 -9.23
N LEU A 149 -1.26 5.32 -8.75
CA LEU A 149 -2.36 6.28 -8.56
C LEU A 149 -2.30 7.48 -9.54
N ILE A 150 -1.10 7.85 -10.03
CA ILE A 150 -0.83 9.03 -10.87
C ILE A 150 -0.85 8.69 -12.38
N GLU A 151 -1.38 7.54 -12.75
CA GLU A 151 -1.97 7.39 -14.09
C GLU A 151 -3.29 8.18 -14.25
N GLY A 152 -3.76 8.90 -13.21
CA GLY A 152 -4.86 9.87 -13.29
C GLY A 152 -4.46 11.28 -12.82
N GLU A 153 -4.37 12.20 -13.77
CA GLU A 153 -4.44 13.68 -13.71
C GLU A 153 -3.77 14.45 -12.54
N ARG A 154 -2.74 15.25 -12.88
CA ARG A 154 -2.21 16.32 -12.03
C ARG A 154 -2.66 17.70 -12.53
N GLY A 155 -3.54 18.35 -11.79
CA GLY A 155 -3.77 19.80 -11.85
C GLY A 155 -3.01 20.50 -10.71
N SER A 156 -2.24 21.53 -11.03
CA SER A 156 -1.53 22.37 -10.06
C SER A 156 -2.45 23.46 -9.51
N GLU A 157 -2.76 23.44 -8.21
CA GLU A 157 -3.56 24.49 -7.58
C GLU A 157 -2.78 25.37 -6.60
N GLU A 158 -3.08 26.65 -6.71
CA GLU A 158 -2.57 27.81 -5.99
C GLU A 158 -3.15 27.87 -4.56
N TYR A 159 -2.32 28.28 -3.60
CA TYR A 159 -2.61 28.21 -2.16
C TYR A 159 -3.79 29.11 -1.74
N ARG A 160 -4.88 28.51 -1.26
CA ARG A 160 -6.00 29.22 -0.62
C ARG A 160 -6.31 28.59 0.74
N PHE A 161 -6.29 29.39 1.80
CA PHE A 161 -6.87 28.98 3.09
C PHE A 161 -8.34 28.65 2.86
N LEU A 162 -8.78 27.47 3.29
CA LEU A 162 -10.21 27.14 3.35
C LEU A 162 -10.84 28.09 4.38
N PRO A 163 -11.85 28.90 4.01
CA PRO A 163 -12.57 29.72 4.98
C PRO A 163 -13.22 28.81 6.04
N GLU A 164 -13.20 29.26 7.28
CA GLU A 164 -14.04 28.68 8.33
C GLU A 164 -15.49 28.97 7.94
N GLU A 165 -16.34 27.93 7.84
CA GLU A 165 -17.77 28.13 7.68
C GLU A 165 -18.30 28.85 8.93
N GLU A 166 -18.62 30.13 8.76
CA GLU A 166 -19.18 31.02 9.78
C GLU A 166 -20.62 30.62 10.15
N GLU A 167 -20.81 29.56 10.95
CA GLU A 167 -22.14 29.19 11.47
C GLU A 167 -22.35 29.49 12.96
N ARG A 168 -21.76 30.57 13.50
CA ARG A 168 -21.94 30.94 14.92
C ARG A 168 -22.21 32.42 15.21
N ARG A 169 -22.97 33.11 14.36
CA ARG A 169 -23.57 34.41 14.71
C ARG A 169 -25.05 34.42 14.34
N GLY A 170 -25.91 34.09 15.30
CA GLY A 170 -27.38 34.19 15.08
C GLY A 170 -28.28 33.65 16.19
N LEU A 171 -27.78 32.87 17.16
CA LEU A 171 -28.63 32.29 18.21
C LEU A 171 -28.84 33.20 19.43
N ARG A 172 -27.84 33.98 19.83
CA ARG A 172 -27.94 34.78 21.06
C ARG A 172 -28.82 36.03 20.89
N GLU A 173 -28.83 36.62 19.71
CA GLU A 173 -29.60 37.83 19.37
C GLU A 173 -31.07 37.53 19.00
N ARG A 174 -31.40 36.27 18.64
CA ARG A 174 -32.79 35.82 18.43
C ARG A 174 -33.50 35.39 19.72
N ILE A 175 -32.76 34.97 20.75
CA ILE A 175 -33.34 34.52 22.02
C ILE A 175 -33.79 35.71 22.89
N GLU A 176 -33.22 36.89 22.68
CA GLU A 176 -33.53 38.09 23.47
C GLU A 176 -34.81 38.81 22.99
N ASN A 177 -35.31 38.52 21.79
CA ASN A 177 -36.42 39.26 21.16
C ASN A 177 -37.78 38.52 21.05
N VAL A 178 -37.91 37.26 21.46
CA VAL A 178 -39.19 36.53 21.30
C VAL A 178 -39.61 35.83 22.60
N GLY A 179 -40.25 36.60 23.47
CA GLY A 179 -41.03 36.12 24.61
C GLY A 179 -42.35 35.44 24.20
N VAL A 180 -42.27 34.35 23.43
CA VAL A 180 -43.43 33.50 23.05
C VAL A 180 -43.01 32.03 23.06
N VAL A 181 -42.50 31.55 24.20
CA VAL A 181 -41.84 30.24 24.32
C VAL A 181 -42.82 29.05 24.38
N GLY A 182 -44.13 29.28 24.46
CA GLY A 182 -45.12 28.18 24.52
C GLY A 182 -45.50 27.54 23.17
N GLY A 183 -45.58 28.34 22.09
CA GLY A 183 -46.09 27.90 20.79
C GLY A 183 -45.01 27.46 19.80
N ILE A 184 -43.83 28.09 19.86
CA ILE A 184 -42.76 27.89 18.87
C ILE A 184 -42.06 26.54 19.07
N ALA A 185 -42.06 25.96 20.26
CA ALA A 185 -41.42 24.65 20.49
C ALA A 185 -42.05 23.51 19.67
N ARG A 186 -43.34 23.61 19.30
CA ARG A 186 -44.02 22.61 18.46
C ARG A 186 -43.74 22.80 16.97
N THR A 187 -43.68 24.05 16.50
CA THR A 187 -43.29 24.39 15.11
C THR A 187 -41.79 24.28 14.85
N LEU A 188 -40.93 24.57 15.84
CA LEU A 188 -39.48 24.32 15.78
C LEU A 188 -39.17 22.83 15.74
N ARG A 189 -39.92 21.99 16.46
CA ARG A 189 -39.74 20.54 16.39
C ARG A 189 -40.13 19.99 15.01
N GLY A 190 -41.26 20.42 14.45
CA GLY A 190 -41.65 20.05 13.08
C GLY A 190 -40.63 20.49 12.04
N ALA A 191 -40.18 21.75 12.08
CA ALA A 191 -39.18 22.27 11.15
C ALA A 191 -37.80 21.60 11.31
N ALA A 192 -37.43 21.20 12.53
CA ALA A 192 -36.20 20.46 12.77
C ALA A 192 -36.30 19.01 12.27
N ASP A 193 -37.45 18.36 12.45
CA ASP A 193 -37.68 17.01 11.95
C ASP A 193 -37.71 16.98 10.41
N ASP A 194 -38.34 17.97 9.77
CA ASP A 194 -38.35 18.13 8.31
C ASP A 194 -36.94 18.38 7.75
N TYR A 195 -36.14 19.22 8.43
CA TYR A 195 -34.75 19.46 8.04
C TYR A 195 -33.88 18.21 8.21
N VAL A 196 -34.07 17.45 9.30
CA VAL A 196 -33.36 16.19 9.53
C VAL A 196 -33.74 15.17 8.47
N ALA A 197 -35.03 15.07 8.10
CA ALA A 197 -35.48 14.20 7.02
C ALA A 197 -34.84 14.59 5.68
N GLU A 198 -34.83 15.88 5.32
CA GLU A 198 -34.18 16.37 4.10
C GLU A 198 -32.68 16.05 4.07
N LYS A 199 -31.99 16.18 5.20
CA LYS A 199 -30.57 15.83 5.31
C LYS A 199 -30.32 14.34 5.25
N LEU A 200 -31.20 13.52 5.82
CA LEU A 200 -31.13 12.07 5.68
C LEU A 200 -31.31 11.65 4.21
N ASP A 201 -32.27 12.24 3.50
CA ASP A 201 -32.50 11.97 2.06
C ASP A 201 -31.34 12.46 1.18
N GLU A 202 -30.69 13.57 1.55
CA GLU A 202 -29.48 14.04 0.88
C GLU A 202 -28.29 13.09 1.09
N ILE A 203 -28.13 12.60 2.33
CA ILE A 203 -27.10 11.63 2.70
C ILE A 203 -27.35 10.31 1.96
N GLU A 204 -28.60 9.82 1.93
CA GLU A 204 -28.99 8.59 1.22
C GLU A 204 -28.66 8.71 -0.27
N ARG A 205 -29.08 9.79 -0.94
CA ARG A 205 -28.72 10.04 -2.36
C ARG A 205 -27.23 10.12 -2.60
N ARG A 206 -26.44 10.60 -1.64
CA ARG A 206 -24.98 10.66 -1.76
C ARG A 206 -24.34 9.28 -1.56
N ILE A 207 -24.90 8.46 -0.67
CA ILE A 207 -24.47 7.09 -0.45
C ILE A 207 -24.77 6.26 -1.70
N ASP A 208 -25.99 6.33 -2.24
CA ASP A 208 -26.38 5.58 -3.44
C ASP A 208 -25.48 5.88 -4.63
N ARG A 209 -25.21 7.18 -4.90
CA ARG A 209 -24.26 7.57 -5.97
C ARG A 209 -22.86 7.00 -5.76
N LYS A 210 -22.39 6.93 -4.50
CA LYS A 210 -21.07 6.34 -4.21
C LYS A 210 -21.09 4.81 -4.35
N LEU A 211 -22.17 4.15 -3.99
CA LEU A 211 -22.33 2.71 -4.17
C LEU A 211 -22.33 2.35 -5.66
N GLU A 212 -23.08 3.09 -6.49
CA GLU A 212 -23.06 2.91 -7.95
C GLU A 212 -21.67 3.12 -8.56
N GLU A 213 -20.93 4.14 -8.09
CA GLU A 213 -19.56 4.38 -8.54
C GLU A 213 -18.62 3.22 -8.18
N ILE A 214 -18.76 2.66 -6.98
CA ILE A 214 -17.99 1.51 -6.52
C ILE A 214 -18.33 0.28 -7.35
N ASP A 215 -19.62 -0.02 -7.55
CA ASP A 215 -20.06 -1.18 -8.33
C ASP A 215 -19.58 -1.11 -9.79
N ARG A 216 -19.60 0.09 -10.38
CA ARG A 216 -19.03 0.32 -11.71
C ARG A 216 -17.53 0.01 -11.74
N ARG A 217 -16.77 0.54 -10.77
CA ARG A 217 -15.31 0.27 -10.68
C ARG A 217 -15.00 -1.20 -10.41
N LEU A 218 -15.80 -1.88 -9.59
CA LEU A 218 -15.64 -3.31 -9.33
C LEU A 218 -15.93 -4.15 -10.58
N CYS A 219 -16.96 -3.80 -11.36
CA CYS A 219 -17.22 -4.44 -12.64
C CYS A 219 -16.05 -4.24 -13.62
N GLU A 220 -15.56 -3.02 -13.79
CA GLU A 220 -14.39 -2.73 -14.64
C GLU A 220 -13.12 -3.47 -14.19
N TRP A 221 -12.94 -3.62 -12.88
CA TRP A 221 -11.80 -4.34 -12.32
C TRP A 221 -11.92 -5.85 -12.54
N ARG A 222 -13.11 -6.42 -12.30
CA ARG A 222 -13.42 -7.82 -12.57
C ARG A 222 -13.22 -8.15 -14.05
N ASP A 223 -13.68 -7.30 -14.96
CA ASP A 223 -13.57 -7.55 -16.40
C ASP A 223 -12.10 -7.50 -16.85
N ARG A 224 -11.31 -6.59 -16.29
CA ARG A 224 -9.85 -6.55 -16.51
C ARG A 224 -9.14 -7.80 -15.96
N GLU A 225 -9.53 -8.26 -14.77
CA GLU A 225 -8.95 -9.46 -14.17
C GLU A 225 -9.32 -10.72 -14.97
N VAL A 226 -10.59 -10.88 -15.35
CA VAL A 226 -11.06 -12.01 -16.17
C VAL A 226 -10.35 -12.03 -17.52
N SER A 227 -10.17 -10.87 -18.16
CA SER A 227 -9.42 -10.76 -19.42
C SER A 227 -7.95 -11.20 -19.27
N ASN A 228 -7.28 -10.79 -18.19
CA ASN A 228 -5.90 -11.19 -17.93
C ASN A 228 -5.78 -12.69 -17.61
N ARG A 229 -6.70 -13.26 -16.81
CA ARG A 229 -6.74 -14.70 -16.52
C ARG A 229 -6.95 -15.51 -17.81
N LEU A 230 -7.87 -15.08 -18.68
CA LEU A 230 -8.10 -15.71 -19.99
C LEU A 230 -6.87 -15.65 -20.90
N ARG A 231 -6.12 -14.54 -20.90
CA ARG A 231 -4.86 -14.43 -21.67
C ARG A 231 -3.81 -15.44 -21.21
N ILE A 232 -3.67 -15.65 -19.90
CA ILE A 232 -2.72 -16.65 -19.35
C ILE A 232 -3.14 -18.07 -19.76
N VAL A 233 -4.42 -18.41 -19.59
CA VAL A 233 -4.95 -19.73 -20.01
C VAL A 233 -4.73 -19.94 -21.52
N ARG A 234 -5.00 -18.93 -22.35
CA ARG A 234 -4.75 -19.00 -23.81
C ARG A 234 -3.27 -19.24 -24.13
N LEU A 235 -2.36 -18.54 -23.45
CA LEU A 235 -0.92 -18.67 -23.67
C LEU A 235 -0.42 -20.07 -23.31
N THR A 236 -0.86 -20.60 -22.16
CA THR A 236 -0.49 -21.96 -21.73
C THR A 236 -1.02 -23.02 -22.69
N LEU A 237 -2.25 -22.87 -23.18
CA LEU A 237 -2.84 -23.77 -24.17
C LEU A 237 -2.05 -23.76 -25.49
N ILE A 238 -1.70 -22.59 -26.00
CA ILE A 238 -0.83 -22.47 -27.19
C ILE A 238 0.53 -23.14 -26.94
N GLY A 239 1.12 -22.95 -25.75
CA GLY A 239 2.37 -23.61 -25.37
C GLY A 239 2.27 -25.14 -25.44
N THR A 240 1.18 -25.73 -24.93
CA THR A 240 0.98 -27.18 -24.98
C THR A 240 0.83 -27.70 -26.41
N VAL A 241 0.15 -26.96 -27.29
CA VAL A 241 0.01 -27.31 -28.72
C VAL A 241 1.36 -27.28 -29.43
N ILE A 242 2.19 -26.26 -29.14
CA ILE A 242 3.55 -26.15 -29.70
C ILE A 242 4.42 -27.33 -29.26
N VAL A 243 4.41 -27.69 -27.98
CA VAL A 243 5.18 -28.82 -27.46
C VAL A 243 4.74 -30.15 -28.09
N ALA A 244 3.43 -30.37 -28.23
CA ALA A 244 2.90 -31.56 -28.91
C ALA A 244 3.34 -31.62 -30.39
N ALA A 245 3.29 -30.49 -31.10
CA ALA A 245 3.73 -30.39 -32.48
C ALA A 245 5.24 -30.67 -32.62
N LEU A 246 6.07 -30.14 -31.72
CA LEU A 246 7.52 -30.41 -31.69
C LEU A 246 7.82 -31.88 -31.37
N SER A 247 7.09 -32.48 -30.43
CA SER A 247 7.23 -33.90 -30.09
C SER A 247 6.90 -34.79 -31.29
N LEU A 248 5.80 -34.49 -31.99
CA LEU A 248 5.41 -35.21 -33.20
C LEU A 248 6.45 -35.04 -34.32
N GLY A 249 6.95 -33.81 -34.51
CA GLY A 249 8.01 -33.51 -35.48
C GLY A 249 9.30 -34.27 -35.20
N TYR A 250 9.73 -34.34 -33.94
CA TYR A 250 10.90 -35.11 -33.53
C TYR A 250 10.74 -36.61 -33.80
N GLU A 251 9.58 -37.18 -33.46
CA GLU A 251 9.31 -38.61 -33.71
C GLU A 251 9.32 -38.93 -35.21
N TYR A 252 8.78 -38.03 -36.03
CA TYR A 252 8.81 -38.16 -37.49
C TYR A 252 10.25 -38.19 -38.05
N VAL A 253 11.10 -37.25 -37.63
CA VAL A 253 12.51 -37.21 -38.04
C VAL A 253 13.26 -38.46 -37.57
N LYS A 254 13.04 -38.87 -36.32
CA LYS A 254 13.67 -40.08 -35.76
C LYS A 254 13.28 -41.35 -36.53
N ARG A 255 11.99 -41.50 -36.88
CA ARG A 255 11.50 -42.64 -37.69
C ARG A 255 12.13 -42.64 -39.09
N ARG A 256 12.29 -41.46 -39.71
CA ARG A 256 12.95 -41.34 -41.03
C ARG A 256 14.41 -41.78 -40.97
N VAL A 257 15.19 -41.29 -40.01
CA VAL A 257 16.61 -41.67 -39.84
C VAL A 257 16.74 -43.17 -39.56
N ALA A 258 15.88 -43.73 -38.72
CA ALA A 258 15.87 -45.17 -38.45
C ALA A 258 15.57 -46.00 -39.72
N SER A 259 14.63 -45.56 -40.55
CA SER A 259 14.30 -46.22 -41.82
C SER A 259 15.46 -46.16 -42.82
N GLU A 260 16.20 -45.05 -42.88
CA GLU A 260 17.39 -44.90 -43.72
C GLU A 260 18.53 -45.82 -43.24
N ALA A 261 18.76 -45.90 -41.92
CA ALA A 261 19.74 -46.79 -41.32
C ALA A 261 19.45 -48.28 -41.57
N LEU A 262 18.18 -48.71 -41.43
CA LEU A 262 17.74 -50.08 -41.76
C LEU A 262 17.96 -50.41 -43.23
N THR A 263 17.69 -49.45 -44.13
CA THR A 263 17.92 -49.62 -45.57
C THR A 263 19.41 -49.76 -45.88
N GLN A 264 20.28 -49.01 -45.20
CA GLN A 264 21.73 -49.11 -45.37
C GLN A 264 22.28 -50.44 -44.82
N ALA A 265 21.79 -50.90 -43.66
CA ALA A 265 22.16 -52.19 -43.09
C ALA A 265 21.77 -53.36 -44.00
N ASN A 266 20.54 -53.36 -44.55
CA ASN A 266 20.09 -54.41 -45.47
C ASN A 266 20.88 -54.43 -46.78
N ARG A 267 21.33 -53.26 -47.29
CA ARG A 267 22.22 -53.19 -48.47
C ARG A 267 23.62 -53.73 -48.18
N GLY A 268 24.13 -53.57 -46.96
CA GLY A 268 25.42 -54.13 -46.56
C GLY A 268 25.37 -55.66 -46.39
N ALA A 269 24.25 -56.21 -45.93
CA ALA A 269 24.08 -57.65 -45.73
C ALA A 269 23.92 -58.45 -47.04
N THR A 270 23.60 -57.81 -48.16
CA THR A 270 23.42 -58.51 -49.45
C THR A 270 24.72 -58.78 -50.21
N VAL A 271 25.90 -58.45 -49.66
CA VAL A 271 27.18 -58.58 -50.36
C VAL A 271 28.20 -59.31 -49.49
N GLU A 272 28.08 -60.63 -49.38
CA GLU A 272 29.19 -61.59 -49.50
C GLU A 272 28.65 -63.03 -49.41
N ILE A 273 27.87 -63.47 -50.40
CA ILE A 273 27.82 -64.91 -50.68
C ILE A 273 29.10 -65.21 -51.46
N ARG A 274 30.21 -65.36 -50.73
CA ARG A 274 31.43 -65.92 -51.28
C ARG A 274 31.11 -67.36 -51.68
N PRO A 275 31.25 -67.76 -52.96
CA PRO A 275 31.04 -69.14 -53.33
C PRO A 275 31.97 -70.01 -52.50
N VAL A 276 31.40 -71.01 -51.84
CA VAL A 276 32.17 -72.06 -51.15
C VAL A 276 32.93 -72.79 -52.25
N ASP A 277 34.26 -72.64 -52.27
CA ASP A 277 35.13 -73.42 -53.13
C ASP A 277 35.00 -74.90 -52.74
N ASP A 278 34.34 -75.67 -53.60
CA ASP A 278 34.32 -77.14 -53.57
C ASP A 278 35.72 -77.69 -53.89
N GLY A 279 36.64 -77.55 -52.95
CA GLY A 279 38.02 -78.02 -53.04
C GLY A 279 38.26 -79.28 -52.20
N ALA A 280 37.58 -80.39 -52.50
CA ALA A 280 37.87 -81.68 -51.88
C ALA A 280 37.61 -82.88 -52.80
N ALA A 281 38.51 -83.13 -53.76
CA ALA A 281 38.71 -84.46 -54.31
C ALA A 281 40.13 -84.64 -54.88
N GLY A 282 40.98 -85.35 -54.12
CA GLY A 282 41.99 -86.23 -54.74
C GLY A 282 43.47 -85.98 -54.38
N ALA A 283 43.97 -86.68 -53.35
CA ALA A 283 45.35 -87.16 -53.25
C ALA A 283 45.38 -88.25 -52.15
N ARG A 284 45.10 -89.53 -52.45
CA ARG A 284 46.02 -90.61 -52.93
C ARG A 284 47.42 -90.65 -52.28
N GLY A 285 47.71 -91.79 -51.65
CA GLY A 285 49.04 -92.40 -51.52
C GLY A 285 49.81 -91.95 -50.28
N ALA A 286 50.01 -92.71 -49.21
CA ALA A 286 50.47 -94.11 -49.08
C ALA A 286 51.85 -94.37 -49.72
N ALA A 287 52.90 -94.13 -48.94
CA ALA A 287 54.25 -94.75 -48.94
C ALA A 287 55.11 -93.87 -48.01
N GLY A 288 55.89 -94.34 -47.04
CA GLY A 288 56.40 -95.65 -46.68
C GLY A 288 57.69 -95.40 -45.88
N ARG A 289 57.98 -96.26 -44.89
CA ARG A 289 59.30 -96.67 -44.31
C ARG A 289 60.31 -95.55 -43.94
N GLU A 290 61.07 -95.60 -42.86
CA GLU A 290 61.43 -96.57 -41.82
C GLU A 290 62.12 -95.74 -40.72
#